data_AF-A0A293LJK7-F1
#
_entry.id   AF-A0A293LJK7-F1
#
_cell.length_a   1.000
_cell.length_b   1.000
_cell.length_c   1.000
_cell.angle_alpha   90.00
_cell.angle_beta   90.00
_cell.angle_gamma   90.00
#
_symmetry.space_group_name_H-M   'P 1'
#
loop_
_entity.id
_entity.type
_entity.pdbx_description
1 polymer ?
#
loop_
_entity_poly.entity_id
_entity_poly.type
_entity_poly.pdbx_seq_one_letter_code
_entity_poly.pdbx_strand_id
1 'polypeptide(L)'
;MRRWEELLPRAVNRELLPLKVHFFLYLAAQACVFSYLAVIGRQNGINAATTAIIFSLTPLAAVLLKPVCGFIVDRTQNVTAVILVLQLAAVASHGAVFFSPTISAPDLRGNFQCPQGYFTVAQTDTHRSAHCHGATYPIQCELLCTVRTIEASVESVAGATFRLGNSSTACASLKPKGWTGEPFNVSCTLECPCEANASDYASSAPFWMYTVSVVVALTLRTTLAAHHSGCTPYRSLSLLPSLPRCSPSPTRLCAKCSRTT
;
A
#
# COMPACT_ATOMS: atom_id res chain seq x y z
N MET A 1 31.98 0.63 33.45
CA MET A 1 30.74 0.20 32.77
C MET A 1 29.72 -0.16 33.84
N ARG A 2 28.70 0.67 34.06
CA ARG A 2 27.67 0.39 35.05
C ARG A 2 26.88 -0.83 34.60
N ARG A 3 26.86 -1.85 35.45
CA ARG A 3 26.12 -3.09 35.27
C ARG A 3 24.63 -2.71 35.25
N TRP A 4 23.97 -2.94 34.11
CA TRP A 4 22.56 -2.62 33.84
C TRP A 4 21.57 -3.16 34.90
N GLU A 5 22.05 -3.98 35.83
CA GLU A 5 21.30 -4.60 36.90
C GLU A 5 20.92 -3.66 38.05
N GLU A 6 21.57 -2.50 38.20
CA GLU A 6 21.29 -1.55 39.29
C GLU A 6 20.25 -0.46 38.94
N LEU A 7 19.90 -0.29 37.66
CA LEU A 7 18.99 0.78 37.22
C LEU A 7 17.52 0.33 37.08
N LEU A 8 17.23 -0.97 37.13
CA LEU A 8 15.87 -1.50 36.94
C LEU A 8 15.23 -1.85 38.29
N PRO A 9 14.03 -1.32 38.60
CA PRO A 9 13.31 -1.63 39.85
C PRO A 9 13.14 -3.14 40.04
N ARG A 10 13.33 -3.64 41.28
CA ARG A 10 13.18 -5.06 41.66
C ARG A 10 11.81 -5.68 41.34
N ALA A 11 10.81 -4.87 40.99
CA ALA A 11 9.47 -5.32 40.60
C ALA A 11 9.35 -5.75 39.12
N VAL A 12 10.39 -5.57 38.30
CA VAL A 12 10.36 -5.94 36.88
C VAL A 12 10.73 -7.41 36.70
N ASN A 13 9.77 -8.20 36.22
CA ASN A 13 9.98 -9.61 35.87
C ASN A 13 10.90 -9.72 34.64
N ARG A 14 12.16 -10.12 34.86
CA ARG A 14 13.20 -10.18 33.81
C ARG A 14 12.89 -11.21 32.72
N GLU A 15 12.15 -12.28 33.04
CA GLU A 15 11.75 -13.30 32.07
C GLU A 15 10.73 -12.80 31.04
N LEU A 16 9.91 -11.80 31.39
CA LEU A 16 8.93 -11.21 30.47
C LEU A 16 9.49 -10.03 29.65
N LEU A 17 10.68 -9.56 30.00
CA LEU A 17 11.34 -8.43 29.36
C LEU A 17 11.66 -8.70 27.87
N PRO A 18 12.26 -9.84 27.47
CA PRO A 18 12.54 -10.12 26.05
C PRO A 18 11.25 -10.25 25.23
N LEU A 19 10.19 -10.82 25.80
CA LEU A 19 8.89 -10.92 25.15
C LEU A 19 8.29 -9.53 24.88
N LYS A 20 8.33 -8.63 25.87
CA LYS A 20 7.87 -7.24 25.72
C LYS A 20 8.67 -6.47 24.66
N VAL A 21 10.00 -6.64 24.66
CA VAL A 21 10.87 -6.00 23.66
C VAL A 21 10.54 -6.52 22.26
N HIS A 22 10.35 -7.82 22.09
CA HIS A 22 9.94 -8.39 20.81
C HIS A 22 8.62 -7.79 20.31
N PHE A 23 7.61 -7.68 21.18
CA PHE A 23 6.34 -7.04 20.82
C PHE A 23 6.49 -5.57 20.44
N PHE A 24 7.28 -4.82 21.21
CA PHE A 24 7.54 -3.42 20.92
C PHE A 24 8.20 -3.25 19.55
N LEU A 25 9.24 -4.02 19.26
CA LEU A 25 9.94 -3.99 17.97
C LEU A 25 9.03 -4.46 16.83
N TYR A 26 8.22 -5.49 17.05
CA TYR A 26 7.27 -5.98 16.08
C TYR A 26 6.23 -4.92 15.71
N LEU A 27 5.58 -4.31 16.70
CA LEU A 27 4.58 -3.26 16.47
C LEU A 27 5.19 -2.01 15.83
N ALA A 28 6.40 -1.63 16.23
CA ALA A 28 7.14 -0.52 15.62
C ALA A 28 7.44 -0.80 14.14
N ALA A 29 7.97 -1.99 13.82
CA ALA A 29 8.21 -2.40 12.44
C ALA A 29 6.91 -2.39 11.62
N GLN A 30 5.81 -2.86 12.19
CA GLN A 30 4.53 -2.84 11.48
C GLN A 30 4.03 -1.43 11.18
N ALA A 31 4.15 -0.50 12.11
CA ALA A 31 3.77 0.90 11.89
C ALA A 31 4.53 1.51 10.69
N CYS A 32 5.83 1.27 10.60
CA CYS A 32 6.65 1.73 9.48
C CYS A 32 6.29 1.05 8.15
N VAL A 33 5.98 -0.25 8.17
CA VAL A 33 5.60 -0.96 6.94
C VAL A 33 4.26 -0.46 6.41
N PHE A 34 3.28 -0.19 7.27
CA PHE A 34 1.96 0.27 6.84
C PHE A 34 2.00 1.59 6.07
N SER A 35 2.76 2.57 6.56
CA SER A 35 2.92 3.86 5.86
C SER A 35 3.62 3.67 4.52
N TYR A 36 4.60 2.76 4.45
CA TYR A 36 5.33 2.47 3.22
C TYR A 36 4.47 1.76 2.17
N LEU A 37 3.62 0.80 2.57
CA LEU A 37 2.72 0.08 1.64
C LEU A 37 1.79 1.05 0.89
N ALA A 38 1.26 2.07 1.56
CA ALA A 38 0.42 3.09 0.92
C ALA A 38 1.17 3.89 -0.16
N VAL A 39 2.46 4.15 0.06
CA VAL A 39 3.32 4.85 -0.90
C VAL A 39 3.65 3.96 -2.10
N ILE A 40 3.99 2.68 -1.87
CA ILE A 40 4.24 1.72 -2.95
C ILE A 40 3.01 1.59 -3.86
N GLY A 41 1.80 1.53 -3.29
CA GLY A 41 0.57 1.47 -4.09
C GLY A 41 0.48 2.62 -5.09
N ARG A 42 0.81 3.84 -4.67
CA ARG A 42 0.88 5.02 -5.55
C ARG A 42 2.01 4.94 -6.56
N GLN A 43 3.20 4.51 -6.15
CA GLN A 43 4.34 4.32 -7.07
C GLN A 43 4.06 3.27 -8.13
N ASN A 44 3.22 2.28 -7.81
CA ASN A 44 2.75 1.27 -8.74
C ASN A 44 1.64 1.77 -9.67
N GLY A 45 1.23 3.04 -9.61
CA GLY A 45 0.20 3.63 -10.47
C GLY A 45 -1.24 3.43 -10.00
N ILE A 46 -1.46 2.98 -8.76
CA ILE A 46 -2.80 2.82 -8.18
C ILE A 46 -3.25 4.14 -7.55
N ASN A 47 -4.51 4.52 -7.78
CA ASN A 47 -5.08 5.71 -7.19
C ASN A 47 -5.05 5.69 -5.66
N ALA A 48 -4.72 6.82 -5.04
CA ALA A 48 -4.82 7.13 -3.63
C ALA A 48 -6.18 6.74 -3.04
N ALA A 49 -7.27 7.07 -3.74
CA ALA A 49 -8.63 6.74 -3.30
C ALA A 49 -8.84 5.21 -3.28
N THR A 50 -8.43 4.51 -4.33
CA THR A 50 -8.52 3.04 -4.38
C THR A 50 -7.63 2.37 -3.35
N THR A 51 -6.41 2.86 -3.18
CA THR A 51 -5.48 2.39 -2.14
C THR A 51 -6.13 2.54 -0.76
N ALA A 52 -6.71 3.70 -0.45
CA ALA A 52 -7.42 3.93 0.81
C ALA A 52 -8.61 2.97 0.99
N ILE A 53 -9.37 2.68 -0.08
CA ILE A 53 -10.46 1.71 -0.05
C ILE A 53 -9.93 0.30 0.28
N ILE A 54 -8.83 -0.13 -0.33
CA ILE A 54 -8.20 -1.44 -0.04
C ILE A 54 -7.83 -1.53 1.45
N PHE A 55 -7.13 -0.51 1.98
CA PHE A 55 -6.78 -0.48 3.41
C PHE A 55 -8.02 -0.45 4.32
N SER A 56 -9.11 0.18 3.91
CA SER A 56 -10.36 0.28 4.67
C SER A 56 -11.17 -1.03 4.66
N LEU A 57 -11.14 -1.79 3.57
CA LEU A 57 -11.82 -3.10 3.47
C LEU A 57 -11.02 -4.23 4.11
N THR A 58 -9.71 -4.08 4.21
CA THR A 58 -8.82 -5.06 4.83
C THR A 58 -9.22 -5.46 6.27
N PRO A 59 -9.57 -4.55 7.21
CA PRO A 59 -10.05 -4.95 8.53
C PRO A 59 -11.34 -5.76 8.50
N LEU A 60 -12.23 -5.55 7.51
CA LEU A 60 -13.43 -6.37 7.36
C LEU A 60 -13.08 -7.81 6.96
N ALA A 61 -12.16 -7.98 6.02
CA ALA A 61 -11.63 -9.29 5.66
C ALA A 61 -10.94 -9.98 6.85
N ALA A 62 -10.25 -9.22 7.71
CA ALA A 62 -9.61 -9.73 8.90
C ALA A 62 -10.61 -10.29 9.93
N VAL A 63 -11.77 -9.66 10.09
CA VAL A 63 -12.83 -10.17 10.97
C VAL A 63 -13.33 -11.53 10.49
N LEU A 64 -13.49 -11.72 9.18
CA LEU A 64 -13.93 -12.99 8.59
C LEU A 64 -12.86 -14.09 8.65
N LEU A 65 -11.58 -13.73 8.56
CA LEU A 65 -10.49 -14.72 8.58
C LEU A 65 -10.18 -15.27 9.99
N LYS A 66 -10.49 -14.51 11.05
CA LYS A 66 -10.32 -14.94 12.44
C LYS A 66 -10.90 -16.33 12.77
N PRO A 67 -12.18 -16.64 12.47
CA PRO A 67 -12.74 -17.97 12.73
C PRO A 67 -12.05 -19.07 11.89
N VAL A 68 -11.65 -18.77 10.66
CA VAL A 68 -10.95 -19.73 9.79
C VAL A 68 -9.58 -20.09 10.38
N CYS A 69 -8.80 -19.10 10.79
CA CYS A 69 -7.52 -19.34 11.48
C CYS A 69 -7.73 -20.10 12.80
N GLY A 70 -8.77 -19.77 13.57
CA GLY A 70 -9.13 -20.50 14.79
C GLY A 70 -9.39 -21.98 14.53
N PHE A 71 -10.14 -22.30 13.47
CA PHE A 71 -10.40 -23.68 13.06
C PHE A 71 -9.13 -24.44 12.65
N ILE A 72 -8.21 -23.79 11.94
CA ILE A 72 -6.93 -24.39 11.52
C ILE A 72 -6.05 -24.71 12.73
N VAL A 73 -5.98 -23.80 13.71
CA VAL A 73 -5.20 -24.01 14.94
C VAL A 73 -5.77 -25.17 15.76
N ASP A 74 -7.10 -25.24 15.87
CA ASP A 74 -7.78 -26.31 16.60
C ASP A 74 -7.50 -27.70 16.00
N ARG A 75 -7.44 -27.79 14.66
CA ARG A 75 -7.14 -29.04 13.95
C ARG A 75 -5.68 -29.49 14.02
N THR A 76 -4.74 -28.55 14.10
CA THR A 76 -3.30 -28.86 14.05
C THR A 76 -2.70 -29.17 15.42
N GLN A 77 -3.40 -28.82 16.52
CA GLN A 77 -3.00 -29.03 17.93
C GLN A 77 -1.58 -28.54 18.31
N ASN A 78 -0.86 -27.90 17.39
CA ASN A 78 0.48 -27.38 17.57
C ASN A 78 0.50 -25.88 17.26
N VAL A 79 0.06 -25.12 18.25
CA VAL A 79 -0.11 -23.67 18.18
C VAL A 79 1.17 -22.95 17.78
N THR A 80 2.33 -23.39 18.30
CA THR A 80 3.62 -22.77 18.01
C THR A 80 4.03 -22.93 16.55
N ALA A 81 3.86 -24.12 15.98
CA ALA A 81 4.16 -24.37 14.56
C ALA A 81 3.26 -23.51 13.65
N VAL A 82 1.97 -23.39 13.98
CA VAL A 82 1.03 -22.57 13.21
C VAL A 82 1.40 -21.09 13.25
N ILE A 83 1.73 -20.56 14.44
CA ILE A 83 2.16 -19.16 14.59
C ILE A 83 3.40 -18.87 13.73
N LEU A 84 4.40 -19.76 13.75
CA LEU A 84 5.61 -19.60 12.95
C LEU A 84 5.31 -19.60 11.45
N VAL A 85 4.47 -20.52 10.98
CA VAL A 85 4.07 -20.60 9.57
C VAL A 85 3.30 -19.34 9.15
N LEU A 86 2.35 -18.88 9.96
CA LEU A 86 1.59 -17.65 9.68
C LEU A 86 2.49 -16.41 9.65
N GLN A 87 3.49 -16.34 10.54
CA GLN A 87 4.47 -15.25 10.57
C GLN A 87 5.36 -15.27 9.32
N LEU A 88 5.83 -16.44 8.89
CA LEU A 88 6.61 -16.59 7.66
C LEU A 88 5.79 -16.22 6.42
N ALA A 89 4.54 -16.68 6.34
CA ALA A 89 3.62 -16.34 5.26
C ALA A 89 3.36 -14.82 5.21
N ALA A 90 3.21 -14.17 6.36
CA ALA A 90 3.06 -12.72 6.44
C ALA A 90 4.33 -12.00 5.95
N VAL A 91 5.53 -12.45 6.31
CA VAL A 91 6.77 -11.84 5.81
C VAL A 91 6.90 -12.00 4.30
N ALA A 92 6.60 -13.19 3.78
CA ALA A 92 6.61 -13.47 2.34
C ALA A 92 5.62 -12.58 1.58
N SER A 93 4.40 -12.36 2.09
CA SER A 93 3.43 -11.49 1.45
C SER A 93 3.83 -10.01 1.48
N HIS A 94 4.48 -9.53 2.55
CA HIS A 94 5.08 -8.19 2.53
C HIS A 94 6.16 -8.08 1.45
N GLY A 95 7.03 -9.10 1.32
CA GLY A 95 8.05 -9.16 0.28
C GLY A 95 7.45 -9.16 -1.13
N ALA A 96 6.34 -9.88 -1.35
CA ALA A 96 5.64 -9.90 -2.64
C ALA A 96 5.12 -8.52 -3.07
N VAL A 97 4.74 -7.66 -2.12
CA VAL A 97 4.33 -6.27 -2.44
C VAL A 97 5.49 -5.47 -3.02
N PHE A 98 6.72 -5.65 -2.52
CA PHE A 98 7.90 -4.98 -3.07
C PHE A 98 8.25 -5.44 -4.49
N PHE A 99 7.91 -6.68 -4.84
CA PHE A 99 8.12 -7.22 -6.18
C PHE A 99 6.93 -6.98 -7.12
N SER A 100 5.86 -6.35 -6.64
CA SER A 100 4.69 -6.06 -7.48
C SER A 100 5.11 -5.14 -8.62
N PRO A 101 4.89 -5.54 -9.88
CA PRO A 101 5.25 -4.70 -11.01
C PRO A 101 4.41 -3.42 -11.01
N THR A 102 5.03 -2.33 -11.46
CA THR A 102 4.36 -1.05 -11.67
C THR A 102 3.29 -1.22 -12.75
N ILE A 103 2.08 -0.73 -12.49
CA ILE A 103 1.04 -0.60 -13.50
C ILE A 103 1.45 0.61 -14.34
N SER A 104 2.15 0.35 -15.45
CA SER A 104 2.62 1.41 -16.34
C SER A 104 1.45 2.26 -16.79
N ALA A 105 1.42 3.52 -16.36
CA ALA A 105 0.66 4.55 -17.06
C ALA A 105 1.24 4.63 -18.48
N PRO A 106 0.42 4.61 -19.53
CA PRO A 106 0.92 4.69 -20.89
C PRO A 106 1.56 6.06 -21.09
N ASP A 107 2.85 6.05 -21.43
CA ASP A 107 3.58 7.21 -21.92
C ASP A 107 2.78 7.89 -23.04
N LEU A 108 2.29 9.09 -22.77
CA LEU A 108 1.53 9.87 -23.75
C LEU A 108 2.53 10.41 -24.77
N ARG A 109 2.73 9.67 -25.85
CA ARG A 109 3.54 10.12 -26.98
C ARG A 109 2.75 11.01 -27.91
N GLY A 110 3.32 12.15 -28.27
CA GLY A 110 2.65 13.15 -29.06
C GLY A 110 3.58 14.16 -29.69
N ASN A 111 3.00 15.11 -30.40
CA ASN A 111 3.71 16.22 -31.02
C ASN A 111 3.41 17.51 -30.27
N PHE A 112 4.45 18.18 -29.82
CA PHE A 112 4.37 19.53 -29.29
C PHE A 112 4.46 20.54 -30.43
N GLN A 113 3.44 21.39 -30.57
CA GLN A 113 3.30 22.38 -31.64
C GLN A 113 3.67 23.78 -31.16
N CYS A 114 4.66 24.38 -31.82
CA CYS A 114 5.10 25.76 -31.58
C CYS A 114 4.66 26.67 -32.74
N PRO A 115 4.27 27.95 -32.49
CA PRO A 115 4.35 28.70 -31.22
C PRO A 115 3.12 28.57 -30.30
N GLN A 116 2.09 27.84 -30.73
CA GLN A 116 0.79 27.81 -30.05
C GLN A 116 0.82 27.12 -28.67
N GLY A 117 1.77 26.22 -28.42
CA GLY A 117 1.92 25.56 -27.11
C GLY A 117 0.98 24.39 -26.87
N TYR A 118 0.48 23.76 -27.93
CA TYR A 118 -0.40 22.61 -27.84
C TYR A 118 0.40 21.32 -27.98
N PHE A 119 0.16 20.36 -27.09
CA PHE A 119 0.64 18.99 -27.22
C PHE A 119 -0.49 18.09 -27.70
N THR A 120 -0.30 17.46 -28.86
CA THR A 120 -1.28 16.55 -29.47
C THR A 120 -0.81 15.11 -29.36
N VAL A 121 -1.59 14.25 -28.71
CA VAL A 121 -1.24 12.83 -28.55
C VAL A 121 -1.35 12.11 -29.89
N ALA A 122 -0.30 11.40 -30.29
CA ALA A 122 -0.24 10.66 -31.56
C ALA A 122 -0.79 9.23 -31.45
N GLN A 123 -1.14 8.79 -30.24
CA GLN A 123 -1.55 7.41 -29.95
C GLN A 123 -2.97 7.10 -30.43
N THR A 124 -3.14 5.89 -30.96
CA THR A 124 -4.37 5.32 -31.53
C THR A 124 -5.42 4.88 -30.50
N ASP A 125 -5.10 4.86 -29.21
CA ASP A 125 -6.03 4.45 -28.15
C ASP A 125 -6.66 5.66 -27.46
N THR A 126 -7.73 6.17 -28.09
CA THR A 126 -8.57 7.30 -27.62
C THR A 126 -9.18 7.11 -26.22
N HIS A 127 -9.19 5.88 -25.70
CA HIS A 127 -9.79 5.54 -24.40
C HIS A 127 -8.86 5.83 -23.20
N ARG A 128 -7.55 5.99 -23.42
CA ARG A 128 -6.54 6.19 -22.35
C ARG A 128 -6.09 7.64 -22.18
N SER A 129 -6.41 8.50 -23.13
CA SER A 129 -6.19 9.96 -23.09
C SER A 129 -7.09 10.72 -22.09
N ALA A 130 -8.06 10.05 -21.46
CA ALA A 130 -8.98 10.62 -20.47
C ALA A 130 -8.40 10.73 -19.04
N HIS A 131 -7.11 10.43 -18.86
CA HIS A 131 -6.51 10.18 -17.54
C HIS A 131 -6.40 11.40 -16.62
N CYS A 132 -6.45 12.61 -17.16
CA CYS A 132 -6.32 13.84 -16.37
C CYS A 132 -7.61 14.68 -16.35
N HIS A 133 -8.75 14.14 -16.82
CA HIS A 133 -9.96 14.91 -17.15
C HIS A 133 -10.75 15.49 -15.94
N GLY A 134 -10.20 15.39 -14.73
CA GLY A 134 -10.74 15.96 -13.49
C GLY A 134 -9.66 16.37 -12.49
N ALA A 135 -8.40 16.47 -12.92
CA ALA A 135 -7.32 16.95 -12.07
C ALA A 135 -7.42 18.46 -11.84
N THR A 136 -6.90 18.95 -10.71
CA THR A 136 -6.83 20.39 -10.43
C THR A 136 -5.67 21.00 -11.20
N TYR A 137 -5.98 21.94 -12.09
CA TYR A 137 -4.99 22.66 -12.90
C TYR A 137 -4.40 23.85 -12.10
N PRO A 138 -3.12 24.24 -12.34
CA PRO A 138 -2.17 23.65 -13.30
C PRO A 138 -1.44 22.41 -12.75
N ILE A 139 -1.23 21.41 -13.62
CA ILE A 139 -0.50 20.18 -13.29
C ILE A 139 0.94 20.32 -13.77
N GLN A 140 1.93 20.04 -12.92
CA GLN A 140 3.33 19.97 -13.34
C GLN A 140 3.60 18.60 -13.97
N CYS A 141 4.05 18.61 -15.22
CA CYS A 141 4.42 17.42 -15.98
C CYS A 141 5.84 17.55 -16.52
N GLU A 142 6.48 16.43 -16.77
CA GLU A 142 7.78 16.36 -17.42
C GLU A 142 7.58 16.02 -18.90
N LEU A 143 8.14 16.82 -19.82
CA LEU A 143 8.19 16.50 -21.24
C LEU A 143 9.55 15.98 -21.61
N LEU A 144 9.60 14.71 -22.02
CA LEU A 144 10.77 14.07 -22.59
C LEU A 144 10.72 14.21 -24.11
N CYS A 145 11.34 15.27 -24.62
CA CYS A 145 11.50 15.47 -26.06
C CYS A 145 12.85 14.88 -26.53
N THR A 146 12.95 14.61 -27.84
CA THR A 146 14.19 14.07 -28.46
C THR A 146 15.43 14.95 -28.24
N VAL A 147 15.25 16.24 -27.96
CA VAL A 147 16.32 17.22 -27.80
C VAL A 147 16.71 17.44 -26.33
N ARG A 148 15.71 17.58 -25.45
CA ARG A 148 15.87 17.96 -24.04
C ARG A 148 14.62 17.59 -23.24
N THR A 149 14.78 17.36 -21.94
CA THR A 149 13.67 17.28 -21.00
C THR A 149 13.31 18.67 -20.47
N ILE A 150 12.02 19.00 -20.41
CA ILE A 150 11.52 20.26 -19.86
C ILE A 150 10.38 20.02 -18.89
N GLU A 151 10.34 20.77 -17.80
CA GLU A 151 9.16 20.85 -16.94
C GLU A 151 8.12 21.74 -17.62
N ALA A 152 6.87 21.28 -17.69
CA ALA A 152 5.77 22.09 -18.17
C ALA A 152 4.54 21.99 -17.28
N SER A 153 3.90 23.14 -17.11
CA SER A 153 2.60 23.24 -16.44
C SER A 153 1.48 23.04 -17.45
N VAL A 154 0.68 21.98 -17.31
CA VAL A 154 -0.53 21.77 -18.10
C VAL A 154 -1.67 22.59 -17.49
N GLU A 155 -2.23 23.52 -18.28
CA GLU A 155 -3.30 24.43 -17.87
C GLU A 155 -4.70 23.86 -18.13
N SER A 156 -4.86 23.07 -19.18
CA SER A 156 -6.14 22.46 -19.54
C SER A 156 -5.97 21.27 -20.48
N VAL A 157 -6.89 20.31 -20.39
CA VAL A 157 -6.96 19.15 -21.30
C VAL A 157 -8.29 19.17 -22.05
N ALA A 158 -8.24 19.08 -23.36
CA ALA A 158 -9.40 18.97 -24.24
C ALA A 158 -9.22 17.75 -25.15
N GLY A 159 -9.79 16.62 -24.74
CA GLY A 159 -9.65 15.35 -25.46
C GLY A 159 -8.18 14.91 -25.56
N ALA A 160 -7.65 14.79 -26.78
CA ALA A 160 -6.26 14.40 -27.05
C ALA A 160 -5.27 15.59 -27.08
N THR A 161 -5.74 16.79 -26.75
CA THR A 161 -4.94 18.02 -26.80
C THR A 161 -4.71 18.58 -25.40
N PHE A 162 -3.45 18.85 -25.07
CA PHE A 162 -3.02 19.41 -23.80
C PHE A 162 -2.47 20.81 -24.04
N ARG A 163 -2.96 21.79 -23.28
CA ARG A 163 -2.48 23.17 -23.33
C ARG A 163 -1.44 23.38 -22.25
N LEU A 164 -0.23 23.80 -22.65
CA LEU A 164 0.87 24.08 -21.73
C LEU A 164 0.95 25.58 -21.45
N GLY A 165 1.13 25.93 -20.18
CA GLY A 165 1.54 27.26 -19.73
C GLY A 165 3.01 27.52 -20.07
N ASN A 166 3.38 28.79 -20.19
CA ASN A 166 4.74 29.23 -20.58
C ASN A 166 5.25 28.61 -21.89
N SER A 167 4.36 28.44 -22.88
CA SER A 167 4.70 27.79 -24.15
C SER A 167 5.82 28.48 -24.94
N SER A 168 5.98 29.80 -24.81
CA SER A 168 7.01 30.57 -25.52
C SER A 168 8.44 30.23 -25.06
N THR A 169 8.65 30.02 -23.76
CA THR A 169 9.96 29.64 -23.20
C THR A 169 10.27 28.16 -23.47
N ALA A 170 9.25 27.31 -23.42
CA ALA A 170 9.35 25.90 -23.82
C ALA A 170 9.73 25.77 -25.31
N CYS A 171 9.06 26.51 -26.20
CA CYS A 171 9.36 26.54 -27.63
C CYS A 171 10.75 27.10 -27.93
N ALA A 172 11.19 28.13 -27.20
CA ALA A 172 12.56 28.64 -27.32
C ALA A 172 13.60 27.59 -26.93
N SER A 173 13.32 26.80 -25.89
CA SER A 173 14.22 25.75 -25.38
C SER A 173 14.26 24.51 -26.28
N LEU A 174 13.17 24.22 -27.01
CA LEU A 174 13.03 23.06 -27.89
C LEU A 174 13.38 23.34 -29.35
N LYS A 175 13.76 24.57 -29.70
CA LYS A 175 14.08 24.96 -31.08
C LYS A 175 15.26 24.13 -31.61
N PRO A 176 15.08 23.30 -32.66
CA PRO A 176 16.18 22.54 -33.25
C PRO A 176 17.24 23.48 -33.81
N LYS A 177 18.52 23.13 -33.66
CA LYS A 177 19.62 23.90 -34.27
C LYS A 177 19.47 23.89 -35.79
N GLY A 178 19.39 25.07 -36.41
CA GLY A 178 19.28 25.23 -37.87
C GLY A 178 17.86 25.33 -38.43
N TRP A 179 16.82 25.32 -37.59
CA TRP A 179 15.42 25.51 -38.03
C TRP A 179 15.02 26.99 -38.03
N THR A 180 14.58 27.49 -39.18
CA THR A 180 14.17 28.90 -39.39
C THR A 180 12.70 29.07 -39.77
N GLY A 181 11.94 27.98 -39.94
CA GLY A 181 10.51 28.03 -40.21
C GLY A 181 9.65 28.05 -38.95
N GLU A 182 8.46 28.63 -39.03
CA GLU A 182 7.35 28.42 -38.08
C GLU A 182 6.11 28.07 -38.91
N PRO A 183 5.25 27.13 -38.49
CA PRO A 183 5.28 26.33 -37.25
C PRO A 183 6.18 25.09 -37.34
N PHE A 184 6.65 24.61 -36.17
CA PHE A 184 7.38 23.34 -36.06
C PHE A 184 6.77 22.41 -35.01
N ASN A 185 6.92 21.11 -35.25
CA ASN A 185 6.46 20.05 -34.36
C ASN A 185 7.65 19.25 -33.81
N VAL A 186 7.64 18.97 -32.52
CA VAL A 186 8.64 18.14 -31.86
C VAL A 186 7.94 16.93 -31.24
N SER A 187 8.43 15.72 -31.52
CA SER A 187 7.92 14.52 -30.87
C SER A 187 8.39 14.51 -29.41
N CYS A 188 7.46 14.49 -28.48
CA CYS A 188 7.74 14.43 -27.05
C CYS A 188 6.88 13.35 -26.39
N THR A 189 7.40 12.81 -25.29
CA THR A 189 6.67 11.95 -24.38
C THR A 189 6.28 12.80 -23.18
N LEU A 190 4.99 12.83 -22.84
CA LEU A 190 4.46 13.60 -21.72
C LEU A 190 4.25 12.66 -20.52
N GLU A 191 5.04 12.86 -19.47
CA GLU A 191 4.88 12.18 -18.19
C GLU A 191 4.21 13.14 -17.19
N CYS A 192 2.96 12.85 -16.85
CA CYS A 192 2.20 13.61 -15.88
C CYS A 192 1.87 12.72 -14.66
N PRO A 193 1.82 13.27 -13.44
CA PRO A 193 1.34 12.57 -12.26
C PRO A 193 -0.20 12.49 -12.28
N CYS A 194 -0.77 11.94 -13.36
CA CYS A 194 -2.20 11.73 -13.48
C CYS A 194 -2.56 10.37 -12.90
N GLU A 195 -3.61 10.37 -12.10
CA GLU A 195 -3.99 9.21 -11.32
C GLU A 195 -5.05 8.40 -12.07
N ALA A 196 -4.79 7.11 -12.26
CA ALA A 196 -5.65 6.25 -13.04
C ALA A 196 -7.03 6.07 -12.40
N ASN A 197 -8.08 5.96 -13.23
CA ASN A 197 -9.37 5.59 -12.70
C ASN A 197 -9.39 4.09 -12.37
N ALA A 198 -10.12 3.70 -11.33
CA ALA A 198 -10.13 2.32 -10.84
C ALA A 198 -10.53 1.29 -11.91
N SER A 199 -11.39 1.68 -12.85
CA SER A 199 -11.84 0.85 -13.97
C SER A 199 -10.69 0.37 -14.87
N ASP A 200 -9.63 1.16 -15.00
CA ASP A 200 -8.63 0.97 -16.05
C ASP A 200 -7.62 -0.12 -15.68
N TYR A 201 -7.43 -0.34 -14.38
CA TYR A 201 -6.52 -1.35 -13.84
C TYR A 201 -7.22 -2.45 -13.03
N ALA A 202 -8.53 -2.37 -12.82
CA ALA A 202 -9.29 -3.38 -12.07
C ALA A 202 -9.21 -4.80 -12.67
N SER A 203 -9.03 -4.93 -13.98
CA SER A 203 -8.83 -6.22 -14.66
C SER A 203 -7.37 -6.68 -14.72
N SER A 204 -6.43 -5.82 -14.31
CA SER A 204 -5.00 -6.11 -14.45
C SER A 204 -4.51 -7.08 -13.35
N ALA A 205 -3.72 -8.09 -13.74
CA ALA A 205 -3.04 -8.99 -12.82
C ALA A 205 -2.15 -8.29 -11.77
N PRO A 206 -1.33 -7.25 -12.09
CA PRO A 206 -0.51 -6.56 -11.09
C PRO A 206 -1.33 -5.92 -9.97
N PHE A 207 -2.49 -5.34 -10.30
CA PHE A 207 -3.39 -4.75 -9.31
C PHE A 207 -3.87 -5.78 -8.29
N TRP A 208 -4.30 -6.96 -8.74
CA TRP A 208 -4.76 -8.02 -7.84
C TRP A 208 -3.62 -8.67 -7.05
N MET A 209 -2.43 -8.81 -7.64
CA MET A 209 -1.24 -9.27 -6.92
C MET A 209 -0.93 -8.35 -5.73
N TYR A 210 -0.92 -7.03 -5.95
CA TYR A 210 -0.75 -6.05 -4.88
C TYR A 210 -1.87 -6.14 -3.84
N THR A 211 -3.14 -6.11 -4.28
CA THR A 211 -4.32 -6.10 -3.40
C THR A 211 -4.39 -7.35 -2.52
N VAL A 212 -4.25 -8.54 -3.11
CA VAL A 212 -4.26 -9.80 -2.37
C VAL A 212 -3.08 -9.88 -1.41
N SER A 213 -1.89 -9.48 -1.84
CA SER A 213 -0.70 -9.50 -0.98
C SER A 213 -0.91 -8.62 0.24
N VAL A 214 -1.37 -7.37 0.06
CA VAL A 214 -1.67 -6.45 1.17
C VAL A 214 -2.75 -7.02 2.09
N VAL A 215 -3.89 -7.48 1.55
CA VAL A 215 -4.98 -8.03 2.36
C VAL A 215 -4.50 -9.25 3.16
N VAL A 216 -3.80 -10.20 2.55
CA VAL A 216 -3.26 -11.38 3.25
C VAL A 216 -2.27 -10.96 4.34
N ALA A 217 -1.35 -10.05 4.02
CA ALA A 217 -0.31 -9.61 4.95
C ALA A 217 -0.91 -8.94 6.20
N LEU A 218 -1.95 -8.12 6.01
CA LEU A 218 -2.60 -7.39 7.09
C LEU A 218 -3.56 -8.28 7.91
N THR A 219 -4.31 -9.16 7.25
CA THR A 219 -5.21 -10.10 7.93
C THR A 219 -4.42 -11.05 8.83
N LEU A 220 -3.31 -11.63 8.34
CA LEU A 220 -2.42 -12.48 9.13
C LEU A 220 -1.82 -11.75 10.35
N ARG A 221 -1.48 -10.47 10.22
CA ARG A 221 -1.02 -9.67 11.38
C ARG A 221 -2.08 -9.57 12.48
N THR A 222 -3.33 -9.31 12.10
CA THR A 222 -4.42 -9.13 13.08
C THR A 222 -4.77 -10.42 13.81
N THR A 223 -4.63 -11.59 13.16
CA THR A 223 -4.86 -12.89 13.80
C THR A 223 -3.74 -13.23 14.77
N LEU A 224 -2.48 -12.95 14.41
CA LEU A 224 -1.33 -13.09 15.29
C LEU A 224 -1.43 -12.18 16.53
N ALA A 225 -1.82 -10.92 16.35
CA ALA A 225 -2.00 -9.98 17.45
C ALA A 225 -3.13 -10.40 18.41
N ALA A 226 -4.23 -10.94 17.88
CA ALA A 226 -5.34 -11.45 18.69
C ALA A 226 -4.94 -12.70 19.50
N HIS A 227 -4.15 -13.60 18.91
CA HIS A 227 -3.65 -14.78 19.60
C HIS A 227 -2.68 -14.40 20.73
N HIS A 228 -1.75 -13.47 20.47
CA HIS A 228 -0.76 -13.02 21.45
C HIS A 228 -1.34 -12.19 22.60
N SER A 229 -2.42 -11.44 22.37
CA SER A 229 -3.08 -10.65 23.41
C SER A 229 -3.99 -11.47 24.34
N GLY A 230 -4.10 -12.79 24.12
CA GLY A 230 -4.98 -13.67 24.90
C GLY A 230 -6.47 -13.39 24.70
N CYS A 231 -6.83 -12.51 23.77
CA CYS A 231 -8.20 -12.17 23.41
C CYS A 231 -8.69 -13.04 22.25
N THR A 232 -8.65 -14.36 22.41
CA THR A 232 -9.52 -15.25 21.63
C THR A 232 -10.80 -15.50 22.42
N PRO A 233 -11.98 -15.11 21.91
CA PRO A 233 -13.27 -15.45 22.50
C PRO A 233 -13.64 -16.91 22.15
N TYR A 234 -12.73 -17.87 22.31
CA TYR A 234 -12.96 -19.26 21.91
C TYR A 234 -13.56 -20.12 23.05
N ARG A 235 -14.23 -19.49 24.01
CA ARG A 235 -14.95 -20.22 25.07
C ARG A 235 -16.29 -19.58 25.43
N SER A 236 -17.14 -19.33 24.43
CA SER A 236 -18.55 -19.03 24.69
C SER A 236 -19.39 -19.16 23.43
N LEU A 237 -19.58 -20.39 22.96
CA LEU A 237 -20.76 -20.72 22.15
C LEU A 237 -21.27 -22.12 22.51
N SER A 238 -21.64 -22.27 23.78
CA SER A 238 -22.46 -23.40 24.25
C SER A 238 -23.26 -22.92 25.45
N LEU A 239 -24.52 -22.55 25.18
CA LEU A 239 -25.70 -22.56 26.07
C LEU A 239 -25.63 -21.81 27.43
N LEU A 240 -26.58 -20.90 27.66
CA LEU A 240 -26.95 -20.32 28.97
C LEU A 240 -27.33 -21.40 30.00
N PRO A 241 -27.43 -21.13 31.34
CA PRO A 241 -27.33 -19.85 32.07
C PRO A 241 -26.38 -19.87 33.31
N SER A 242 -26.24 -18.70 33.96
CA SER A 242 -25.76 -18.45 35.35
C SER A 242 -24.24 -18.42 35.72
N LEU A 243 -23.74 -17.18 35.95
CA LEU A 243 -22.71 -16.72 36.93
C LEU A 243 -21.22 -17.15 36.78
N PRO A 244 -20.24 -16.37 37.31
CA PRO A 244 -20.15 -14.93 37.51
C PRO A 244 -18.97 -14.28 36.73
N ARG A 245 -18.97 -12.96 36.78
CA ARG A 245 -18.09 -11.98 36.13
C ARG A 245 -16.60 -12.18 36.51
N CYS A 246 -15.71 -12.44 35.53
CA CYS A 246 -14.26 -12.36 35.74
C CYS A 246 -13.78 -10.91 35.62
N SER A 247 -13.39 -10.32 36.76
CA SER A 247 -12.65 -9.06 36.88
C SER A 247 -11.15 -9.30 36.62
N PRO A 248 -10.40 -8.35 36.04
CA PRO A 248 -9.00 -8.55 35.71
C PRO A 248 -8.12 -8.28 36.93
N SER A 249 -7.39 -9.30 37.40
CA SER A 249 -6.17 -9.05 38.18
C SER A 249 -5.20 -10.23 38.04
N PRO A 250 -3.89 -9.94 37.96
CA PRO A 250 -2.88 -10.84 37.44
C PRO A 250 -2.38 -11.79 38.53
N THR A 251 -1.74 -12.88 38.10
CA THR A 251 -1.12 -13.95 38.90
C THR A 251 -2.04 -15.10 39.32
N ARG A 252 -2.02 -16.17 38.52
CA ARG A 252 -1.47 -17.49 38.92
C ARG A 252 -1.80 -18.54 37.84
N LEU A 253 -0.72 -19.15 37.35
CA LEU A 253 -0.59 -20.55 36.94
C LEU A 253 -1.83 -21.24 36.34
N CYS A 254 -1.74 -21.50 35.04
CA CYS A 254 -2.19 -22.77 34.49
C CYS A 254 -1.49 -23.91 35.23
N ALA A 255 -2.14 -24.46 36.26
CA ALA A 255 -1.79 -25.76 36.82
C ALA A 255 -3.07 -26.41 37.33
N LYS A 256 -3.26 -27.68 36.92
CA LYS A 256 -4.36 -28.60 37.28
C LYS A 256 -5.69 -28.38 36.56
N CYS A 257 -5.78 -28.96 35.36
CA CYS A 257 -6.97 -29.71 34.97
C CYS A 257 -6.77 -31.15 35.47
N SER A 258 -6.99 -31.39 36.77
CA SER A 258 -7.07 -32.75 37.32
C SER A 258 -8.49 -33.24 37.19
N ARG A 259 -8.63 -34.31 36.42
CA ARG A 259 -9.73 -35.27 36.39
C ARG A 259 -10.16 -35.62 37.82
N THR A 260 -11.45 -35.48 38.14
CA THR A 260 -12.20 -36.35 39.08
C THR A 260 -13.69 -36.04 39.03
N THR A 261 -14.45 -37.09 38.67
CA THR A 261 -15.87 -37.41 38.96
C THR A 261 -16.95 -36.38 38.67
#